data_AF-A0A7K1UXP5-F1
#
_entry.id   AF-A0A7K1UXP5-F1
#
_cell.length_a   1.000
_cell.length_b   1.000
_cell.length_c   1.000
_cell.angle_alpha   90.00
_cell.angle_beta   90.00
_cell.angle_gamma   90.00
#
_symmetry.space_group_name_H-M   'P 1'
#
loop_
_entity.id
_entity.type
_entity.pdbx_description
1 polymer ?
#
loop_
_entity_poly.entity_id
_entity_poly.type
_entity_poly.pdbx_seq_one_letter_code
_entity_poly.pdbx_strand_id
1 'polypeptide(L)'
;MVTVNPSTYYTAGKDLAEIGNAVATAVKQTLAPEVSGIENVKTKGMGGNHPQALAWNTRYKQSSDDLYTLAAAVSDAAQRFADILNVCGYNWDTSNYNANPKSDKGTAPTKPTLAANPLFGDKDVPKTPDPTNDNGDGLTFSGGAPKWSGTLISALKARNVTFPNGDTDLLAAAAKGWQAFAASDAVTGSSAKLGQIADSFASVDAPEKDDIVQTLHTLQQGAQRIAAAAKGIATAVGNHHDQLTTLRDGVDKEAPKALPDLLATAVSMGTNVNISALDGAQPDVINSAADDFTAIWNRSGLPGVWAAAFEGCDNLGSISDIAGIATLAVPKESGNAADNQSVAAAIDATTVVSTVDGVDDKGQPTKTITMKDGSKTVATQTTTTDPDNPGSAAQPTVKYDQYDKNGKLLSTTVSYKGTSGETRQLTTLYKDGAGSDQTKVLKIAGVNSDDPGTTIITLPDGRSASGPYEWFSHPNLDGVGGAASAADKFADLKLSKLPTTDIMSESEKGLRDIKAGSSFIGPGATVAAGVLDVMSGNASPLQAAGSTVAQIGAGDIGADVGGTLGALVPGAEPITIPAGAALGAIAGGEIGGWLFDKAWKLGD
;
A
#
# COMPACT_ATOMS: atom_id res chain seq x y z
N MET A 1 -6.81 -16.63 -39.16
CA MET A 1 -5.70 -15.67 -39.03
C MET A 1 -6.28 -14.49 -38.27
N VAL A 2 -5.84 -14.29 -37.04
CA VAL A 2 -6.34 -13.19 -36.21
C VAL A 2 -5.60 -11.93 -36.66
N THR A 3 -6.34 -10.94 -37.19
CA THR A 3 -5.77 -9.64 -37.53
C THR A 3 -6.09 -8.69 -36.39
N VAL A 4 -5.16 -8.58 -35.45
CA VAL A 4 -5.24 -7.60 -34.37
C VAL A 4 -4.94 -6.22 -34.95
N ASN A 5 -5.75 -5.22 -34.61
CA ASN A 5 -5.46 -3.84 -34.96
C ASN A 5 -4.42 -3.25 -33.99
N PRO A 6 -3.15 -3.04 -34.41
CA PRO A 6 -2.11 -2.53 -33.51
C PRO A 6 -2.35 -1.08 -33.09
N SER A 7 -3.17 -0.32 -33.83
CA SER A 7 -3.42 1.09 -33.52
C SER A 7 -4.10 1.28 -32.16
N THR A 8 -4.97 0.35 -31.75
CA THR A 8 -5.63 0.40 -30.44
C THR A 8 -4.61 0.42 -29.31
N TYR A 9 -3.57 -0.40 -29.41
CA TYR A 9 -2.49 -0.48 -28.42
C TYR A 9 -1.68 0.82 -28.34
N TYR A 10 -1.28 1.38 -29.48
CA TYR A 10 -0.51 2.63 -29.51
C TYR A 10 -1.32 3.83 -29.01
N THR A 11 -2.60 3.92 -29.38
CA THR A 11 -3.49 4.98 -28.87
C THR A 11 -3.67 4.85 -27.37
N ALA A 12 -3.95 3.65 -26.87
CA ALA A 12 -4.06 3.38 -25.44
C ALA A 12 -2.77 3.70 -24.68
N GLY A 13 -1.61 3.30 -25.24
CA GLY A 13 -0.30 3.60 -24.67
C GLY A 13 -0.03 5.10 -24.58
N LYS A 14 -0.34 5.85 -25.64
CA LYS A 14 -0.23 7.31 -25.63
C LYS A 14 -1.12 7.94 -24.55
N ASP A 15 -2.40 7.56 -24.51
CA ASP A 15 -3.37 8.15 -23.58
C ASP A 15 -3.01 7.83 -22.11
N LEU A 16 -2.48 6.63 -21.84
CA LEU A 16 -1.95 6.26 -20.53
C LEU A 16 -0.74 7.10 -20.11
N ALA A 17 0.22 7.32 -21.02
CA ALA A 17 1.36 8.18 -20.75
C ALA A 17 0.90 9.63 -20.47
N GLU A 18 -0.10 10.13 -21.19
CA GLU A 18 -0.70 11.44 -20.93
C GLU A 18 -1.37 11.51 -19.54
N ILE A 19 -2.11 10.47 -19.14
CA ILE A 19 -2.72 10.38 -17.80
C ILE A 19 -1.64 10.38 -16.71
N GLY A 20 -0.62 9.52 -16.85
CA GLY A 20 0.46 9.41 -15.87
C GLY A 20 1.18 10.75 -15.67
N ASN A 21 1.51 11.44 -16.76
CA ASN A 21 2.13 12.76 -16.74
C ASN A 21 1.20 13.84 -16.16
N ALA A 22 -0.09 13.81 -16.48
CA ALA A 22 -1.05 14.78 -15.97
C ALA A 22 -1.21 14.67 -14.44
N VAL A 23 -1.35 13.45 -13.91
CA VAL A 23 -1.42 13.20 -12.46
C VAL A 23 -0.11 13.62 -11.77
N ALA A 24 1.04 13.24 -12.33
CA ALA A 24 2.34 13.60 -11.77
C ALA A 24 2.54 15.13 -11.74
N THR A 25 2.11 15.80 -12.82
CA THR A 25 2.15 17.27 -12.93
C THR A 25 1.22 17.92 -11.91
N ALA A 26 0.00 17.42 -11.74
CA ALA A 26 -0.94 17.95 -10.76
C ALA A 26 -0.40 17.85 -9.32
N VAL A 27 0.22 16.72 -8.96
CA VAL A 27 0.91 16.58 -7.66
C VAL A 27 2.05 17.61 -7.56
N LYS A 28 2.93 17.69 -8.56
CA LYS A 28 4.10 18.60 -8.54
C LYS A 28 3.72 20.09 -8.55
N GLN A 29 2.63 20.47 -9.20
CA GLN A 29 2.24 21.88 -9.36
C GLN A 29 1.27 22.36 -8.29
N THR A 30 0.33 21.50 -7.87
CA THR A 30 -0.71 21.88 -6.92
C THR A 30 -0.30 21.60 -5.48
N LEU A 31 0.47 20.52 -5.26
CA LEU A 31 0.83 20.06 -3.91
C LEU A 31 2.32 20.19 -3.58
N ALA A 32 3.20 20.47 -4.56
CA ALA A 32 4.62 20.74 -4.33
C ALA A 32 4.96 22.26 -4.35
N PRO A 33 6.05 22.66 -3.68
CA PRO A 33 6.17 23.89 -2.87
C PRO A 33 6.24 25.25 -3.57
N GLU A 34 6.31 25.35 -4.89
CA GLU A 34 6.73 26.61 -5.51
C GLU A 34 5.67 27.27 -6.41
N VAL A 35 4.55 26.59 -6.68
CA VAL A 35 3.61 27.02 -7.75
C VAL A 35 2.17 27.25 -7.27
N SER A 36 1.75 26.76 -6.10
CA SER A 36 0.35 26.87 -5.63
C SER A 36 0.09 27.96 -4.57
N GLY A 37 1.10 28.71 -4.15
CA GLY A 37 1.00 29.59 -2.96
C GLY A 37 1.07 28.82 -1.64
N ILE A 38 1.24 27.49 -1.70
CA ILE A 38 1.66 26.63 -0.60
C ILE A 38 3.17 26.48 -0.73
N GLU A 39 3.92 27.43 -0.19
CA GLU A 39 5.33 27.14 0.12
C GLU A 39 5.33 26.02 1.16
N ASN A 40 6.01 24.89 0.92
CA ASN A 40 6.10 23.73 1.85
C ASN A 40 6.72 24.05 3.23
N VAL A 41 6.96 25.33 3.50
CA VAL A 41 7.36 25.90 4.78
C VAL A 41 6.14 26.46 5.55
N LYS A 42 5.01 26.75 4.88
CA LYS A 42 3.87 27.47 5.46
C LYS A 42 2.84 26.59 6.16
N THR A 43 2.44 25.40 5.68
CA THR A 43 1.40 24.61 6.40
C THR A 43 1.92 23.87 7.63
N LYS A 44 3.23 23.97 7.90
CA LYS A 44 3.80 23.46 9.15
C LYS A 44 3.11 24.11 10.34
N GLY A 45 2.63 23.30 11.28
CA GLY A 45 1.98 23.81 12.47
C GLY A 45 0.54 24.27 12.31
N MET A 46 -0.07 24.09 11.13
CA MET A 46 -1.45 24.56 10.89
C MET A 46 -2.47 23.99 11.87
N GLY A 47 -2.28 22.77 12.37
CA GLY A 47 -3.17 22.13 13.33
C GLY A 47 -2.90 22.49 14.80
N GLY A 48 -1.79 23.19 15.08
CA GLY A 48 -1.38 23.54 16.44
C GLY A 48 -0.97 22.32 17.27
N ASN A 49 -0.93 22.48 18.59
CA ASN A 49 -0.52 21.43 19.54
C ASN A 49 -1.59 21.13 20.61
N HIS A 50 -2.85 21.52 20.39
CA HIS A 50 -3.92 21.22 21.32
C HIS A 50 -4.05 19.69 21.51
N PRO A 51 -4.12 19.15 22.75
CA PRO A 51 -4.08 17.71 22.98
C PRO A 51 -5.15 16.91 22.22
N GLN A 52 -6.35 17.47 22.08
CA GLN A 52 -7.45 16.82 21.34
C GLN A 52 -7.28 16.90 19.81
N ALA A 53 -6.44 17.81 19.30
CA ALA A 53 -6.16 17.93 17.87
C ALA A 53 -5.07 16.96 17.39
N LEU A 54 -4.32 16.33 18.30
CA LEU A 54 -3.19 15.46 17.95
C LEU A 54 -3.61 14.26 17.07
N ALA A 55 -4.75 13.64 17.36
CA ALA A 55 -5.27 12.54 16.54
C ALA A 55 -5.60 13.01 15.12
N TRP A 56 -6.24 14.18 14.99
CA TRP A 56 -6.54 14.81 13.71
C TRP A 56 -5.26 15.17 12.93
N ASN A 57 -4.25 15.74 13.60
CA ASN A 57 -2.94 16.06 13.03
C ASN A 57 -2.25 14.80 12.48
N THR A 58 -2.22 13.72 13.25
CA THR A 58 -1.66 12.43 12.84
C THR A 58 -2.40 11.89 11.62
N ARG A 59 -3.74 11.89 11.64
CA ARG A 59 -4.55 11.39 10.52
C ARG A 59 -4.36 12.23 9.27
N TYR A 60 -4.35 13.56 9.38
CA TYR A 60 -4.07 14.46 8.26
C TYR A 60 -2.74 14.11 7.59
N LYS A 61 -1.67 13.97 8.40
CA LYS A 61 -0.34 13.68 7.90
C LYS A 61 -0.31 12.33 7.18
N GLN A 62 -0.86 11.30 7.80
CA GLN A 62 -0.90 9.97 7.22
C GLN A 62 -1.71 9.93 5.92
N SER A 63 -2.94 10.45 5.91
CA SER A 63 -3.78 10.45 4.72
C SER A 63 -3.17 11.25 3.57
N SER A 64 -2.48 12.35 3.87
CA SER A 64 -1.77 13.14 2.87
C SER A 64 -0.57 12.38 2.28
N ASP A 65 0.25 11.76 3.12
CA ASP A 65 1.42 10.96 2.70
C ASP A 65 1.00 9.71 1.90
N ASP A 66 -0.07 9.04 2.33
CA ASP A 66 -0.65 7.88 1.62
C ASP A 66 -1.19 8.28 0.25
N LEU A 67 -1.85 9.45 0.14
CA LEU A 67 -2.34 9.97 -1.13
C LEU A 67 -1.19 10.34 -2.08
N TYR A 68 -0.12 10.96 -1.59
CA TYR A 68 1.07 11.22 -2.40
C TYR A 68 1.67 9.93 -2.96
N THR A 69 1.77 8.92 -2.11
CA THR A 69 2.28 7.60 -2.48
C THR A 69 1.40 6.94 -3.53
N LEU A 70 0.07 6.98 -3.36
CA LEU A 70 -0.88 6.44 -4.33
C LEU A 70 -0.81 7.18 -5.66
N ALA A 71 -0.76 8.51 -5.65
CA ALA A 71 -0.68 9.31 -6.87
C ALA A 71 0.61 9.02 -7.66
N ALA A 72 1.74 8.89 -6.95
CA ALA A 72 3.00 8.47 -7.56
C ALA A 72 2.90 7.07 -8.18
N ALA A 73 2.34 6.11 -7.43
CA ALA A 73 2.15 4.74 -7.90
C ALA A 73 1.25 4.69 -9.16
N VAL A 74 0.12 5.42 -9.19
CA VAL A 74 -0.76 5.49 -10.37
C VAL A 74 -0.04 6.10 -11.57
N SER A 75 0.72 7.18 -11.37
CA SER A 75 1.48 7.83 -12.45
C SER A 75 2.52 6.89 -13.05
N ASP A 76 3.32 6.25 -12.21
CA ASP A 76 4.38 5.34 -12.66
C ASP A 76 3.81 4.07 -13.29
N ALA A 77 2.74 3.53 -12.71
CA ALA A 77 2.03 2.37 -13.25
C ALA A 77 1.40 2.68 -14.62
N ALA A 78 0.78 3.85 -14.78
CA ALA A 78 0.23 4.28 -16.08
C ALA A 78 1.33 4.43 -17.13
N GLN A 79 2.46 5.04 -16.78
CA GLN A 79 3.61 5.18 -17.69
C GLN A 79 4.22 3.82 -18.05
N ARG A 80 4.37 2.92 -17.07
CA ARG A 80 4.88 1.57 -17.32
C ARG A 80 3.94 0.78 -18.21
N PHE A 81 2.65 0.87 -17.95
CA PHE A 81 1.65 0.16 -18.73
C PHE A 81 1.52 0.74 -20.15
N ALA A 82 1.75 2.04 -20.33
CA ALA A 82 1.90 2.66 -21.64
C ALA A 82 3.03 2.02 -22.47
N ASP A 83 4.21 1.82 -21.85
CA ASP A 83 5.34 1.16 -22.50
C ASP A 83 5.01 -0.30 -22.88
N ILE A 84 4.33 -1.03 -22.00
CA ILE A 84 3.86 -2.39 -22.25
C ILE A 84 2.92 -2.42 -23.46
N LEU A 85 1.91 -1.54 -23.50
CA LEU A 85 0.97 -1.47 -24.62
C LEU A 85 1.66 -1.10 -25.93
N ASN A 86 2.62 -0.17 -25.92
CA ASN A 86 3.41 0.17 -27.10
C ASN A 86 4.19 -1.03 -27.64
N VAL A 87 4.77 -1.86 -26.76
CA VAL A 87 5.48 -3.09 -27.16
C VAL A 87 4.51 -4.16 -27.68
N CYS A 88 3.34 -4.34 -27.05
CA CYS A 88 2.31 -5.23 -27.56
C CYS A 88 1.83 -4.80 -28.96
N GLY A 89 1.58 -3.50 -29.14
CA GLY A 89 1.26 -2.91 -30.45
C GLY A 89 2.35 -3.22 -31.48
N TYR A 90 3.61 -3.04 -31.12
CA TYR A 90 4.76 -3.36 -31.99
C TYR A 90 4.84 -4.83 -32.36
N ASN A 91 4.60 -5.75 -31.42
CA ASN A 91 4.61 -7.18 -31.68
C ASN A 91 3.49 -7.57 -32.66
N TRP A 92 2.27 -7.04 -32.48
CA TRP A 92 1.16 -7.27 -33.41
C TRP A 92 1.40 -6.66 -34.78
N ASP A 93 1.90 -5.43 -34.84
CA ASP A 93 2.19 -4.75 -36.10
C ASP A 93 3.28 -5.49 -36.89
N THR A 94 4.32 -5.96 -36.19
CA THR A 94 5.39 -6.75 -36.77
C THR A 94 4.90 -8.11 -37.24
N SER A 95 4.01 -8.76 -36.47
CA SER A 95 3.36 -10.01 -36.86
C SER A 95 2.52 -9.83 -38.14
N ASN A 96 1.69 -8.78 -38.19
CA ASN A 96 0.89 -8.43 -39.35
C ASN A 96 1.77 -8.12 -40.59
N TYR A 97 2.84 -7.35 -40.40
CA TYR A 97 3.82 -7.06 -41.44
C TYR A 97 4.49 -8.33 -41.98
N ASN A 98 4.96 -9.21 -41.10
CA ASN A 98 5.64 -10.45 -41.48
C ASN A 98 4.69 -11.42 -42.19
N ALA A 99 3.45 -11.49 -41.75
CA ALA A 99 2.44 -12.35 -42.32
C ALA A 99 1.88 -11.85 -43.66
N ASN A 100 2.06 -10.56 -43.99
CA ASN A 100 1.70 -10.01 -45.29
C ASN A 100 2.66 -10.54 -46.38
N PRO A 101 2.18 -11.31 -47.38
CA PRO A 101 3.03 -11.91 -48.41
C PRO A 101 3.38 -10.93 -49.55
N LYS A 102 2.82 -9.72 -49.56
CA LYS A 102 3.07 -8.74 -50.62
C LYS A 102 4.53 -8.25 -50.60
N SER A 103 5.15 -8.18 -51.76
CA SER A 103 6.53 -7.68 -51.93
C SER A 103 6.68 -6.17 -51.70
N ASP A 104 5.58 -5.43 -51.80
CA ASP A 104 5.50 -3.96 -51.65
C ASP A 104 4.82 -3.54 -50.34
N LYS A 105 4.83 -4.41 -49.33
CA LYS A 105 4.13 -4.22 -48.03
C LYS A 105 4.62 -3.06 -47.14
N GLY A 106 5.46 -2.17 -47.67
CA GLY A 106 5.95 -0.99 -46.98
C GLY A 106 7.13 -1.25 -46.04
N THR A 107 7.40 -0.27 -45.19
CA THR A 107 8.46 -0.32 -44.18
C THR A 107 8.04 -1.16 -42.99
N ALA A 108 8.99 -1.92 -42.44
CA ALA A 108 8.74 -2.64 -41.19
C ALA A 108 8.39 -1.65 -40.05
N PRO A 109 7.55 -2.07 -39.09
CA PRO A 109 7.23 -1.26 -37.92
C PRO A 109 8.49 -0.82 -37.18
N THR A 110 8.47 0.41 -36.65
CA THR A 110 9.58 0.94 -35.85
C THR A 110 9.38 0.58 -34.39
N LYS A 111 10.44 0.07 -33.76
CA LYS A 111 10.44 -0.28 -32.34
C LYS A 111 10.13 0.96 -31.48
N PRO A 112 9.20 0.88 -30.53
CA PRO A 112 8.91 1.99 -29.64
C PRO A 112 10.09 2.25 -28.69
N THR A 113 10.32 3.52 -28.39
CA THR A 113 11.25 3.93 -27.33
C THR A 113 10.53 3.85 -25.99
N LEU A 114 11.06 3.06 -25.05
CA LEU A 114 10.50 2.95 -23.70
C LEU A 114 10.91 4.16 -22.84
N ALA A 115 10.08 4.51 -21.87
CA ALA A 115 10.45 5.52 -20.90
C ALA A 115 11.67 5.05 -20.08
N ALA A 116 12.67 5.92 -19.95
CA ALA A 116 13.92 5.57 -19.29
C ALA A 116 13.81 5.55 -17.75
N ASN A 117 12.87 6.31 -17.18
CA ASN A 117 12.73 6.53 -15.74
C ASN A 117 11.25 6.59 -15.33
N PRO A 118 10.92 6.23 -14.08
CA PRO A 118 9.63 6.56 -13.48
C PRO A 118 9.40 8.08 -13.50
N LEU A 119 8.13 8.50 -13.48
CA LEU A 119 7.74 9.91 -13.50
C LEU A 119 8.03 10.59 -12.16
N PHE A 120 8.07 9.81 -11.08
CA PHE A 120 8.60 10.21 -9.79
C PHE A 120 9.91 9.48 -9.50
N GLY A 121 11.00 10.22 -9.32
CA GLY A 121 12.18 9.64 -8.67
C GLY A 121 11.94 9.45 -7.16
N ASP A 122 12.78 8.64 -6.51
CA ASP A 122 12.73 8.35 -5.06
C ASP A 122 12.67 9.60 -4.16
N LYS A 123 13.04 10.76 -4.69
CA LYS A 123 13.13 12.04 -3.98
C LYS A 123 12.05 13.04 -4.39
N ASP A 124 11.24 12.71 -5.40
CA ASP A 124 10.36 13.64 -6.09
C ASP A 124 8.92 13.60 -5.55
N VAL A 125 8.59 12.60 -4.74
CA VAL A 125 7.29 12.52 -4.05
C VAL A 125 7.30 13.53 -2.89
N PRO A 126 6.38 14.52 -2.89
CA PRO A 126 6.29 15.50 -1.81
C PRO A 126 6.09 14.82 -0.45
N LYS A 127 6.64 15.42 0.61
CA LYS A 127 6.34 15.02 1.99
C LYS A 127 5.40 16.03 2.62
N THR A 128 4.41 15.54 3.35
CA THR A 128 3.50 16.41 4.10
C THR A 128 4.27 17.09 5.24
N PRO A 129 4.26 18.44 5.33
CA PRO A 129 4.78 19.15 6.49
C PRO A 129 4.06 18.71 7.77
N ASP A 130 4.76 18.69 8.90
CA ASP A 130 4.14 18.34 10.18
C ASP A 130 3.06 19.37 10.55
N PRO A 131 1.78 18.97 10.65
CA PRO A 131 0.70 19.89 11.02
C PRO A 131 0.79 20.33 12.48
N THR A 132 1.63 19.68 13.30
CA THR A 132 1.81 19.99 14.71
C THR A 132 2.89 21.04 14.93
N ASN A 133 2.56 22.10 15.65
CA ASN A 133 3.53 23.07 16.16
C ASN A 133 2.96 23.78 17.39
N ASP A 134 3.84 24.26 18.26
CA ASP A 134 3.44 25.22 19.27
C ASP A 134 3.37 26.62 18.66
N ASN A 135 2.15 27.11 18.46
CA ASN A 135 1.87 28.44 17.93
C ASN A 135 1.49 29.44 19.05
N GLY A 136 1.74 29.08 20.31
CA GLY A 136 1.38 29.87 21.50
C GLY A 136 0.11 29.41 22.20
N ASP A 137 -0.44 30.24 23.09
CA ASP A 137 -1.48 29.83 24.06
C ASP A 137 -2.92 29.77 23.50
N GLY A 138 -3.15 30.17 22.24
CA GLY A 138 -4.49 30.21 21.62
C GLY A 138 -5.43 31.32 22.18
N LEU A 139 -5.20 31.78 23.40
CA LEU A 139 -5.82 32.95 24.03
C LEU A 139 -4.73 33.80 24.68
N THR A 140 -4.55 35.04 24.22
CA THR A 140 -3.50 35.95 24.69
C THR A 140 -4.09 37.25 25.24
N PHE A 141 -3.26 38.01 25.97
CA PHE A 141 -3.67 39.28 26.56
C PHE A 141 -2.61 40.35 26.28
N SER A 142 -3.04 41.52 25.79
CA SER A 142 -2.16 42.66 25.48
C SER A 142 -2.28 43.81 26.49
N GLY A 143 -1.27 44.69 26.51
CA GLY A 143 -1.19 45.84 27.43
C GLY A 143 -0.40 45.60 28.72
N GLY A 144 0.44 44.56 28.76
CA GLY A 144 1.01 44.02 29.99
C GLY A 144 -0.06 43.17 30.66
N ALA A 145 0.00 41.85 30.43
CA ALA A 145 -1.06 40.89 30.77
C ALA A 145 -1.75 41.26 32.10
N PRO A 146 -3.08 41.53 32.10
CA PRO A 146 -3.79 41.92 33.30
C PRO A 146 -3.55 40.90 34.42
N LYS A 147 -3.43 41.33 35.68
CA LYS A 147 -3.09 40.42 36.79
C LYS A 147 -4.07 39.26 36.92
N TRP A 148 -5.31 39.48 36.51
CA TRP A 148 -6.37 38.49 36.53
C TRP A 148 -6.30 37.46 35.39
N SER A 149 -5.54 37.70 34.30
CA SER A 149 -5.51 36.82 33.11
C SER A 149 -5.12 35.37 33.45
N GLY A 150 -4.14 35.16 34.33
CA GLY A 150 -3.77 33.84 34.83
C GLY A 150 -4.90 33.15 35.63
N THR A 151 -5.74 33.94 36.30
CA THR A 151 -6.93 33.42 37.00
C THR A 151 -7.99 32.97 35.99
N LEU A 152 -8.22 33.74 34.91
CA LEU A 152 -9.13 33.33 33.83
C LEU A 152 -8.65 32.03 33.16
N ILE A 153 -7.36 31.95 32.80
CA ILE A 153 -6.79 30.73 32.21
C ILE A 153 -6.92 29.54 33.15
N SER A 154 -6.69 29.74 34.45
CA SER A 154 -6.86 28.68 35.45
C SER A 154 -8.33 28.25 35.59
N ALA A 155 -9.26 29.20 35.55
CA ALA A 155 -10.70 28.96 35.60
C ALA A 155 -11.20 28.18 34.36
N LEU A 156 -10.68 28.48 33.17
CA LEU A 156 -10.96 27.73 31.93
C LEU A 156 -10.41 26.30 32.01
N LYS A 157 -9.17 26.13 32.48
CA LYS A 157 -8.56 24.80 32.66
C LYS A 157 -9.35 23.95 33.66
N ALA A 158 -9.85 24.54 34.74
CA ALA A 158 -10.72 23.85 35.70
C ALA A 158 -12.05 23.36 35.08
N ARG A 159 -12.46 23.94 33.94
CA ARG A 159 -13.62 23.53 33.13
C ARG A 159 -13.24 22.63 31.95
N ASN A 160 -12.01 22.12 31.91
CA ASN A 160 -11.43 21.34 30.81
C ASN A 160 -11.41 22.09 29.47
N VAL A 161 -11.29 23.43 29.51
CA VAL A 161 -11.15 24.27 28.31
C VAL A 161 -9.72 24.75 28.20
N THR A 162 -9.10 24.46 27.05
CA THR A 162 -7.84 25.06 26.61
C THR A 162 -8.07 25.58 25.21
N PHE A 163 -7.74 26.86 24.96
CA PHE A 163 -7.97 27.45 23.65
C PHE A 163 -6.95 26.92 22.63
N PRO A 164 -7.38 26.44 21.45
CA PRO A 164 -6.46 25.87 20.47
C PRO A 164 -5.66 26.95 19.76
N ASN A 165 -4.44 26.60 19.40
CA ASN A 165 -3.49 27.48 18.72
C ASN A 165 -3.25 27.10 17.26
N GLY A 166 -4.13 26.31 16.63
CA GLY A 166 -4.05 26.06 15.19
C GLY A 166 -4.02 27.35 14.38
N ASP A 167 -3.32 27.35 13.25
CA ASP A 167 -3.20 28.54 12.40
C ASP A 167 -4.30 28.53 11.34
N THR A 168 -5.30 29.41 11.47
CA THR A 168 -6.44 29.49 10.55
C THR A 168 -6.04 29.92 9.14
N ASP A 169 -5.04 30.79 8.99
CA ASP A 169 -4.59 31.23 7.68
C ASP A 169 -3.92 30.05 6.93
N LEU A 170 -3.15 29.25 7.67
CA LEU A 170 -2.50 28.06 7.13
C LEU A 170 -3.49 26.92 6.86
N LEU A 171 -4.49 26.71 7.72
CA LEU A 171 -5.57 25.75 7.47
C LEU A 171 -6.38 26.17 6.23
N ALA A 172 -6.71 27.45 6.06
CA ALA A 172 -7.40 27.94 4.87
C ALA A 172 -6.57 27.73 3.59
N ALA A 173 -5.26 28.01 3.65
CA ALA A 173 -4.35 27.76 2.53
C ALA A 173 -4.26 26.27 2.17
N ALA A 174 -4.14 25.40 3.17
CA ALA A 174 -4.12 23.95 2.98
C ALA A 174 -5.43 23.42 2.39
N ALA A 175 -6.59 23.83 2.92
CA ALA A 175 -7.90 23.47 2.39
C ALA A 175 -8.02 23.86 0.91
N LYS A 176 -7.62 25.09 0.57
CA LYS A 176 -7.63 25.58 -0.81
C LYS A 176 -6.73 24.76 -1.75
N GLY A 177 -5.54 24.36 -1.30
CA GLY A 177 -4.64 23.51 -2.07
C GLY A 177 -5.24 22.14 -2.38
N TRP A 178 -5.79 21.49 -1.36
CA TRP A 178 -6.46 20.20 -1.52
C TRP A 178 -7.70 20.30 -2.41
N GLN A 179 -8.49 21.37 -2.29
CA GLN A 179 -9.61 21.65 -3.20
C GLN A 179 -9.14 21.84 -4.64
N ALA A 180 -8.08 22.60 -4.87
CA ALA A 180 -7.53 22.83 -6.21
C ALA A 180 -7.01 21.52 -6.83
N PHE A 181 -6.36 20.67 -6.05
CA PHE A 181 -5.88 19.37 -6.51
C PHE A 181 -7.05 18.44 -6.85
N ALA A 182 -8.02 18.32 -5.94
CA ALA A 182 -9.22 17.51 -6.13
C ALA A 182 -10.06 17.95 -7.34
N ALA A 183 -10.06 19.25 -7.66
CA ALA A 183 -10.78 19.82 -8.80
C ALA A 183 -10.00 19.81 -10.12
N SER A 184 -8.73 19.40 -10.11
CA SER A 184 -7.93 19.40 -11.34
C SER A 184 -8.46 18.41 -12.37
N ASP A 185 -8.35 18.76 -13.67
CA ASP A 185 -8.76 17.87 -14.77
C ASP A 185 -7.99 16.54 -14.75
N ALA A 186 -6.73 16.58 -14.29
CA ALA A 186 -5.92 15.40 -14.09
C ALA A 186 -6.53 14.43 -13.07
N VAL A 187 -7.11 14.94 -11.98
CA VAL A 187 -7.73 14.09 -10.94
C VAL A 187 -9.15 13.68 -11.34
N THR A 188 -9.96 14.63 -11.80
CA THR A 188 -11.39 14.39 -12.10
C THR A 188 -11.60 13.62 -13.41
N GLY A 189 -10.74 13.81 -14.41
CA GLY A 189 -10.89 13.21 -15.74
C GLY A 189 -10.22 11.84 -15.92
N SER A 190 -9.21 11.51 -15.12
CA SER A 190 -8.38 10.31 -15.34
C SER A 190 -9.17 9.01 -15.25
N SER A 191 -10.08 8.87 -14.29
CA SER A 191 -10.90 7.66 -14.17
C SER A 191 -11.79 7.44 -15.39
N ALA A 192 -12.39 8.49 -15.93
CA ALA A 192 -13.26 8.38 -17.10
C ALA A 192 -12.44 7.99 -18.34
N LYS A 193 -11.27 8.61 -18.54
CA LYS A 193 -10.36 8.28 -19.64
C LYS A 193 -9.86 6.84 -19.56
N LEU A 194 -9.49 6.35 -18.37
CA LEU A 194 -9.08 4.95 -18.19
C LEU A 194 -10.18 3.96 -18.57
N GLY A 195 -11.44 4.27 -18.24
CA GLY A 195 -12.59 3.49 -18.70
C GLY A 195 -12.73 3.49 -20.22
N GLN A 196 -12.59 4.66 -20.87
CA GLN A 196 -12.64 4.77 -22.33
C GLN A 196 -11.50 3.98 -23.02
N ILE A 197 -10.30 3.97 -22.42
CA ILE A 197 -9.18 3.16 -22.91
C ILE A 197 -9.54 1.68 -22.80
N ALA A 198 -10.11 1.22 -21.69
CA ALA A 198 -10.55 -0.16 -21.52
C ALA A 198 -11.61 -0.55 -22.56
N ASP A 199 -12.62 0.30 -22.78
CA ASP A 199 -13.68 0.09 -23.76
C ASP A 199 -13.13 -0.03 -25.19
N SER A 200 -12.01 0.64 -25.50
CA SER A 200 -11.37 0.56 -26.82
C SER A 200 -10.86 -0.86 -27.16
N PHE A 201 -10.64 -1.70 -26.15
CA PHE A 201 -10.25 -3.11 -26.34
C PHE A 201 -11.43 -4.05 -26.54
N ALA A 202 -12.69 -3.59 -26.43
CA ALA A 202 -13.88 -4.45 -26.53
C ALA A 202 -13.93 -5.26 -27.85
N SER A 203 -13.44 -4.70 -28.95
CA SER A 203 -13.41 -5.35 -30.28
C SER A 203 -12.06 -6.00 -30.62
N VAL A 204 -11.05 -5.89 -29.77
CA VAL A 204 -9.76 -6.54 -29.97
C VAL A 204 -9.94 -8.05 -29.76
N ASP A 205 -9.37 -8.84 -30.66
CA ASP A 205 -9.31 -10.30 -30.58
C ASP A 205 -7.85 -10.69 -30.33
N ALA A 206 -7.42 -10.65 -29.07
CA ALA A 206 -6.04 -10.95 -28.68
C ALA A 206 -6.04 -11.72 -27.35
N PRO A 207 -5.14 -12.70 -27.16
CA PRO A 207 -5.11 -13.54 -25.96
C PRO A 207 -4.86 -12.75 -24.66
N GLU A 208 -4.18 -11.60 -24.74
CA GLU A 208 -3.85 -10.74 -23.60
C GLU A 208 -4.92 -9.68 -23.28
N LYS A 209 -6.02 -9.62 -24.04
CA LYS A 209 -7.02 -8.55 -23.91
C LYS A 209 -7.58 -8.42 -22.51
N ASP A 210 -7.99 -9.54 -21.91
CA ASP A 210 -8.69 -9.52 -20.62
C ASP A 210 -7.76 -9.02 -19.51
N ASP A 211 -6.48 -9.40 -19.55
CA ASP A 211 -5.45 -8.92 -18.63
C ASP A 211 -5.22 -7.41 -18.79
N ILE A 212 -5.24 -6.90 -20.03
CA ILE A 212 -5.12 -5.48 -20.31
C ILE A 212 -6.31 -4.71 -19.73
N VAL A 213 -7.53 -5.17 -20.00
CA VAL A 213 -8.76 -4.53 -19.51
C VAL A 213 -8.79 -4.54 -17.97
N GLN A 214 -8.42 -5.65 -17.34
CA GLN A 214 -8.34 -5.75 -15.88
C GLN A 214 -7.30 -4.79 -15.28
N THR A 215 -6.14 -4.64 -15.93
CA THR A 215 -5.10 -3.69 -15.50
C THR A 215 -5.58 -2.24 -15.61
N LEU A 216 -6.29 -1.90 -16.70
CA LEU A 216 -6.89 -0.57 -16.89
C LEU A 216 -7.95 -0.26 -15.83
N HIS A 217 -8.79 -1.22 -15.46
CA HIS A 217 -9.75 -1.04 -14.37
C HIS A 217 -9.07 -0.89 -13.00
N THR A 218 -7.95 -1.57 -12.77
CA THR A 218 -7.16 -1.38 -11.54
C THR A 218 -6.61 0.04 -11.44
N LEU A 219 -6.04 0.57 -12.53
CA LEU A 219 -5.61 1.97 -12.62
C LEU A 219 -6.79 2.94 -12.44
N GLN A 220 -7.95 2.61 -13.03
CA GLN A 220 -9.16 3.42 -12.94
C GLN A 220 -9.61 3.57 -11.48
N GLN A 221 -9.62 2.49 -10.71
CA GLN A 221 -9.93 2.52 -9.28
C GLN A 221 -8.92 3.35 -8.49
N GLY A 222 -7.62 3.25 -8.82
CA GLY A 222 -6.58 4.09 -8.26
C GLY A 222 -6.86 5.59 -8.46
N ALA A 223 -7.22 5.99 -9.68
CA ALA A 223 -7.59 7.37 -9.99
C ALA A 223 -8.83 7.85 -9.22
N GLN A 224 -9.85 7.00 -9.05
CA GLN A 224 -11.05 7.33 -8.26
C GLN A 224 -10.72 7.55 -6.78
N ARG A 225 -9.84 6.70 -6.22
CA ARG A 225 -9.38 6.81 -4.83
C ARG A 225 -8.62 8.11 -4.59
N ILE A 226 -7.74 8.52 -5.51
CA ILE A 226 -7.04 9.82 -5.45
C ILE A 226 -8.06 10.97 -5.37
N ALA A 227 -9.06 10.97 -6.25
CA ALA A 227 -10.07 12.03 -6.28
C ALA A 227 -10.90 12.08 -4.98
N ALA A 228 -11.34 10.92 -4.48
CA ALA A 228 -12.12 10.82 -3.26
C ALA A 228 -11.33 11.28 -2.03
N ALA A 229 -10.11 10.78 -1.85
CA ALA A 229 -9.26 11.11 -0.71
C ALA A 229 -8.83 12.59 -0.74
N ALA A 230 -8.47 13.15 -1.90
CA ALA A 230 -8.14 14.57 -2.02
C ALA A 230 -9.30 15.46 -1.56
N LYS A 231 -10.53 15.13 -1.96
CA LYS A 231 -11.74 15.84 -1.53
C LYS A 231 -11.96 15.69 -0.02
N GLY A 232 -11.82 14.50 0.51
CA GLY A 232 -11.97 14.23 1.95
C GLY A 232 -10.99 15.01 2.81
N ILE A 233 -9.71 15.03 2.44
CA ILE A 233 -8.70 15.84 3.11
C ILE A 233 -9.08 17.33 3.04
N ALA A 234 -9.47 17.81 1.86
CA ALA A 234 -9.88 19.20 1.67
C ALA A 234 -11.04 19.61 2.59
N THR A 235 -12.06 18.75 2.70
CA THR A 235 -13.21 18.95 3.59
C THR A 235 -12.81 18.90 5.06
N ALA A 236 -11.99 17.95 5.48
CA ALA A 236 -11.54 17.84 6.87
C ALA A 236 -10.74 19.08 7.32
N VAL A 237 -9.83 19.57 6.47
CA VAL A 237 -9.05 20.79 6.75
C VAL A 237 -9.95 22.04 6.76
N GLY A 238 -10.88 22.15 5.80
CA GLY A 238 -11.85 23.25 5.76
C GLY A 238 -12.74 23.30 7.00
N ASN A 239 -13.24 22.14 7.45
CA ASN A 239 -14.04 22.05 8.67
C ASN A 239 -13.24 22.46 9.92
N HIS A 240 -11.95 22.09 9.99
CA HIS A 240 -11.09 22.51 11.11
C HIS A 240 -10.92 24.03 11.11
N HIS A 241 -10.60 24.62 9.95
CA HIS A 241 -10.55 26.06 9.77
C HIS A 241 -11.84 26.74 10.25
N ASP A 242 -12.99 26.33 9.73
CA ASP A 242 -14.27 27.01 9.96
C ASP A 242 -14.70 26.94 11.43
N GLN A 243 -14.51 25.79 12.08
CA GLN A 243 -14.86 25.63 13.49
C GLN A 243 -13.88 26.38 14.41
N LEU A 244 -12.60 26.47 14.04
CA LEU A 244 -11.61 27.27 14.79
C LEU A 244 -11.90 28.76 14.67
N THR A 245 -12.20 29.24 13.46
CA THR A 245 -12.63 30.63 13.23
C THR A 245 -13.92 30.93 13.99
N THR A 246 -14.90 30.02 13.98
CA THR A 246 -16.15 30.17 14.74
C THR A 246 -15.91 30.29 16.25
N LEU A 247 -15.02 29.45 16.81
CA LEU A 247 -14.63 29.55 18.23
C LEU A 247 -14.03 30.93 18.52
N ARG A 248 -13.07 31.38 17.70
CA ARG A 248 -12.34 32.63 17.91
C ARG A 248 -13.22 33.85 17.78
N ASP A 249 -14.03 33.92 16.73
CA ASP A 249 -15.01 35.00 16.52
C ASP A 249 -16.08 35.03 17.61
N GLY A 250 -16.41 33.87 18.18
CA GLY A 250 -17.26 33.76 19.35
C GLY A 250 -16.66 34.50 20.54
N VAL A 251 -15.40 34.21 20.88
CA VAL A 251 -14.69 34.89 21.98
C VAL A 251 -14.51 36.37 21.69
N ASP A 252 -14.15 36.74 20.45
CA ASP A 252 -14.00 38.13 20.03
C ASP A 252 -15.26 38.95 20.35
N LYS A 253 -16.42 38.42 19.95
CA LYS A 253 -17.73 39.07 20.17
C LYS A 253 -18.19 39.03 21.64
N GLU A 254 -17.75 38.05 22.42
CA GLU A 254 -18.23 37.85 23.78
C GLU A 254 -17.36 38.54 24.83
N ALA A 255 -16.06 38.70 24.59
CA ALA A 255 -15.14 39.31 25.55
C ALA A 255 -15.58 40.70 26.06
N PRO A 256 -16.09 41.63 25.22
CA PRO A 256 -16.60 42.92 25.69
C PRO A 256 -17.85 42.82 26.59
N LYS A 257 -18.64 41.75 26.45
CA LYS A 257 -19.87 41.52 27.23
C LYS A 257 -19.60 40.78 28.54
N ALA A 258 -18.67 39.84 28.49
CA ALA A 258 -18.23 39.05 29.64
C ALA A 258 -17.37 39.88 30.61
N LEU A 259 -16.69 40.93 30.11
CA LEU A 259 -15.80 41.79 30.89
C LEU A 259 -16.12 43.30 30.69
N PRO A 260 -17.37 43.73 30.90
CA PRO A 260 -17.84 45.06 30.49
C PRO A 260 -17.18 46.18 31.30
N ASP A 261 -16.99 45.97 32.61
CA ASP A 261 -16.40 46.96 33.52
C ASP A 261 -14.89 47.14 33.31
N LEU A 262 -14.26 46.25 32.54
CA LEU A 262 -12.84 46.30 32.22
C LEU A 262 -12.56 46.94 30.87
N LEU A 263 -13.59 47.45 30.19
CA LEU A 263 -13.50 47.99 28.83
C LEU A 263 -12.83 47.00 27.87
N ALA A 264 -13.17 45.71 28.02
CA ALA A 264 -12.52 44.66 27.26
C ALA A 264 -12.82 44.78 25.75
N THR A 265 -11.78 44.60 24.96
CA THR A 265 -11.85 44.37 23.51
C THR A 265 -11.14 43.07 23.19
N ALA A 266 -11.48 42.48 22.06
CA ALA A 266 -10.80 41.30 21.56
C ALA A 266 -10.55 41.45 20.06
N VAL A 267 -9.62 40.66 19.55
CA VAL A 267 -9.30 40.54 18.14
C VAL A 267 -8.96 39.08 17.86
N SER A 268 -9.72 38.45 16.95
CA SER A 268 -9.36 37.16 16.36
C SER A 268 -8.11 37.31 15.49
N MET A 269 -7.10 36.47 15.72
CA MET A 269 -5.89 36.37 14.90
C MET A 269 -5.69 34.95 14.38
N GLY A 270 -4.74 34.78 13.47
CA GLY A 270 -4.44 33.50 12.81
C GLY A 270 -4.16 32.35 13.78
N THR A 271 -3.52 32.60 14.92
CA THR A 271 -3.14 31.54 15.88
C THR A 271 -3.78 31.67 17.26
N ASN A 272 -4.50 32.76 17.54
CA ASN A 272 -5.08 33.01 18.86
C ASN A 272 -6.20 34.07 18.82
N VAL A 273 -6.86 34.27 19.96
CA VAL A 273 -7.65 35.48 20.23
C VAL A 273 -6.88 36.34 21.21
N ASN A 274 -6.69 37.62 20.89
CA ASN A 274 -6.01 38.54 21.78
C ASN A 274 -6.99 39.49 22.46
N ILE A 275 -7.06 39.45 23.79
CA ILE A 275 -7.94 40.27 24.61
C ILE A 275 -7.15 41.45 25.20
N SER A 276 -7.67 42.67 25.05
CA SER A 276 -7.18 43.85 25.75
C SER A 276 -8.22 44.30 26.77
N ALA A 277 -7.82 44.51 28.02
CA ALA A 277 -8.73 44.93 29.08
C ALA A 277 -7.96 45.62 30.21
N LEU A 278 -8.66 46.43 31.01
CA LEU A 278 -8.10 47.03 32.22
C LEU A 278 -7.87 45.99 33.33
N ASP A 279 -7.01 46.33 34.28
CA ASP A 279 -6.83 45.55 35.52
C ASP A 279 -7.95 45.87 36.53
N GLY A 280 -8.04 45.09 37.62
CA GLY A 280 -9.00 45.33 38.71
C GLY A 280 -10.28 44.49 38.67
N ALA A 281 -10.32 43.45 37.84
CA ALA A 281 -11.42 42.49 37.80
C ALA A 281 -11.63 41.79 39.14
N GLN A 282 -12.88 41.68 39.57
CA GLN A 282 -13.25 40.86 40.73
C GLN A 282 -13.28 39.37 40.35
N PRO A 283 -12.95 38.44 41.27
CA PRO A 283 -12.87 37.01 40.95
C PRO A 283 -14.18 36.39 40.41
N ASP A 284 -15.33 36.89 40.82
CA ASP A 284 -16.66 36.49 40.34
C ASP A 284 -16.87 36.87 38.87
N VAL A 285 -16.48 38.09 38.48
CA VAL A 285 -16.50 38.53 37.07
C VAL A 285 -15.63 37.64 36.19
N ILE A 286 -14.43 37.29 36.66
CA ILE A 286 -13.51 36.39 35.94
C ILE A 286 -14.09 34.98 35.80
N ASN A 287 -14.74 34.46 36.84
CA ASN A 287 -15.39 33.16 36.78
C ASN A 287 -16.58 33.18 35.82
N SER A 288 -17.39 34.24 35.81
CA SER A 288 -18.49 34.41 34.85
C SER A 288 -17.97 34.45 33.42
N ALA A 289 -16.90 35.21 33.15
CA ALA A 289 -16.29 35.25 31.82
C ALA A 289 -15.73 33.88 31.40
N ALA A 290 -15.19 33.10 32.34
CA ALA A 290 -14.76 31.73 32.07
C ALA A 290 -15.95 30.83 31.70
N ASP A 291 -17.12 31.00 32.33
CA ASP A 291 -18.34 30.27 31.97
C ASP A 291 -18.81 30.64 30.56
N ASP A 292 -18.82 31.93 30.22
CA ASP A 292 -19.20 32.41 28.88
C ASP A 292 -18.27 31.86 27.80
N PHE A 293 -16.95 31.91 28.01
CA PHE A 293 -15.97 31.37 27.08
C PHE A 293 -16.05 29.83 26.97
N THR A 294 -16.37 29.16 28.08
CA THR A 294 -16.65 27.71 28.07
C THR A 294 -17.91 27.39 27.27
N ALA A 295 -18.95 28.22 27.34
CA ALA A 295 -20.14 28.06 26.51
C ALA A 295 -19.83 28.25 25.02
N ILE A 296 -18.93 29.17 24.66
CA ILE A 296 -18.47 29.34 23.27
C ILE A 296 -17.69 28.10 22.82
N TRP A 297 -16.76 27.62 23.65
CA TRP A 297 -16.01 26.38 23.39
C TRP A 297 -16.94 25.19 23.14
N ASN A 298 -17.92 24.97 24.02
CA ASN A 298 -18.86 23.85 23.89
C ASN A 298 -19.79 23.97 22.68
N ARG A 299 -20.01 25.18 22.17
CA ARG A 299 -20.74 25.41 20.92
C ARG A 299 -19.84 25.31 19.69
N SER A 300 -18.53 25.36 19.84
CA SER A 300 -17.61 25.11 18.72
C SER A 300 -17.70 23.64 18.33
N GLY A 301 -17.88 23.35 17.04
CA GLY A 301 -17.88 21.98 16.53
C GLY A 301 -16.49 21.32 16.54
N LEU A 302 -15.46 21.97 17.09
CA LEU A 302 -14.06 21.55 17.02
C LEU A 302 -13.81 20.13 17.54
N PRO A 303 -14.31 19.73 18.74
CA PRO A 303 -14.12 18.35 19.19
C PRO A 303 -14.71 17.32 18.21
N GLY A 304 -15.83 17.65 17.57
CA GLY A 304 -16.46 16.81 16.55
C GLY A 304 -15.61 16.73 15.28
N VAL A 305 -15.02 17.84 14.84
CA VAL A 305 -14.11 17.87 13.68
C VAL A 305 -12.84 17.07 13.94
N TRP A 306 -12.25 17.15 15.13
CA TRP A 306 -11.04 16.39 15.44
C TRP A 306 -11.27 14.89 15.56
N ALA A 307 -12.50 14.48 15.88
CA ALA A 307 -12.91 13.07 15.90
C ALA A 307 -13.42 12.57 14.54
N ALA A 308 -13.65 13.45 13.57
CA ALA A 308 -14.22 13.08 12.29
C ALA A 308 -13.22 12.31 11.41
N ALA A 309 -13.75 11.37 10.63
CA ALA A 309 -12.98 10.65 9.64
C ALA A 309 -12.64 11.52 8.42
N PHE A 310 -11.53 11.17 7.76
CA PHE A 310 -11.14 11.76 6.48
C PHE A 310 -11.78 10.93 5.36
N GLU A 311 -12.99 11.31 4.94
CA GLU A 311 -13.78 10.54 3.97
C GLU A 311 -12.95 10.16 2.72
N GLY A 312 -13.04 8.91 2.29
CA GLY A 312 -12.30 8.41 1.13
C GLY A 312 -10.82 8.07 1.37
N CYS A 313 -10.28 8.34 2.57
CA CYS A 313 -8.89 7.98 2.91
C CYS A 313 -8.74 6.58 3.54
N ASP A 314 -9.85 5.86 3.74
CA ASP A 314 -9.84 4.58 4.49
C ASP A 314 -9.32 3.39 3.65
N ASN A 315 -9.29 3.52 2.31
CA ASN A 315 -8.88 2.46 1.38
C ASN A 315 -7.60 2.77 0.60
N LEU A 316 -6.79 3.73 1.08
CA LEU A 316 -5.52 4.08 0.43
C LEU A 316 -4.47 2.95 0.55
N GLY A 317 -4.64 1.97 1.46
CA GLY A 317 -3.73 0.83 1.62
C GLY A 317 -3.62 -0.12 0.41
N SER A 318 -4.51 0.01 -0.57
CA SER A 318 -4.48 -0.72 -1.85
C SER A 318 -3.35 -0.30 -2.82
N ILE A 319 -2.40 0.51 -2.35
CA ILE A 319 -1.18 0.92 -3.07
C ILE A 319 -0.41 -0.29 -3.61
N SER A 320 -0.43 -1.44 -2.95
CA SER A 320 0.34 -2.63 -3.36
C SER A 320 0.03 -3.12 -4.77
N ASP A 321 -1.24 -3.13 -5.16
CA ASP A 321 -1.67 -3.67 -6.44
C ASP A 321 -1.25 -2.75 -7.59
N ILE A 322 -1.39 -1.43 -7.38
CA ILE A 322 -0.99 -0.41 -8.34
C ILE A 322 0.53 -0.32 -8.45
N ALA A 323 1.25 -0.39 -7.31
CA ALA A 323 2.70 -0.46 -7.30
C ALA A 323 3.22 -1.70 -8.03
N GLY A 324 2.51 -2.83 -7.93
CA GLY A 324 2.80 -4.04 -8.69
C GLY A 324 2.81 -3.80 -10.21
N ILE A 325 1.86 -3.03 -10.73
CA ILE A 325 1.78 -2.68 -12.17
C ILE A 325 3.04 -1.93 -12.63
N ALA A 326 3.54 -0.99 -11.83
CA ALA A 326 4.77 -0.23 -12.14
C ALA A 326 6.01 -1.13 -12.25
N THR A 327 5.98 -2.32 -11.64
CA THR A 327 7.10 -3.29 -11.69
C THR A 327 6.94 -4.39 -12.76
N LEU A 328 5.83 -4.39 -13.51
CA LEU A 328 5.59 -5.42 -14.52
C LEU A 328 6.72 -5.48 -15.53
N ALA A 329 7.14 -6.70 -15.87
CA ALA A 329 8.10 -6.93 -16.92
C ALA A 329 7.50 -6.52 -18.27
N VAL A 330 8.27 -5.78 -19.07
CA VAL A 330 7.86 -5.50 -20.45
C VAL A 330 7.87 -6.82 -21.22
N PRO A 331 6.77 -7.17 -21.92
CA PRO A 331 6.66 -8.40 -22.67
C PRO A 331 7.85 -8.61 -23.62
N LYS A 332 8.27 -9.87 -23.68
CA LYS A 332 9.33 -10.35 -24.56
C LYS A 332 8.97 -10.03 -26.02
N GLU A 333 9.81 -9.27 -26.72
CA GLU A 333 9.56 -8.90 -28.11
C GLU A 333 9.58 -10.16 -29.00
N SER A 334 8.59 -10.30 -29.88
CA SER A 334 8.40 -11.49 -30.72
C SER A 334 9.39 -11.59 -31.89
N GLY A 335 10.50 -10.84 -31.86
CA GLY A 335 11.42 -10.70 -33.00
C GLY A 335 12.92 -10.66 -32.71
N ASN A 336 13.38 -10.45 -31.47
CA ASN A 336 14.81 -10.34 -31.17
C ASN A 336 15.23 -11.22 -29.97
N ALA A 337 15.92 -12.32 -30.23
CA ALA A 337 16.42 -13.23 -29.19
C ALA A 337 17.45 -12.59 -28.24
N ALA A 338 18.11 -11.48 -28.64
CA ALA A 338 19.12 -10.80 -27.83
C ALA A 338 18.50 -9.99 -26.67
N ASP A 339 17.43 -9.25 -26.92
CA ASP A 339 16.74 -8.44 -25.88
C ASP A 339 16.01 -9.32 -24.86
N ASN A 340 15.72 -10.55 -25.28
CA ASN A 340 15.03 -11.55 -24.50
C ASN A 340 15.93 -12.35 -23.55
N GLN A 341 17.24 -12.07 -23.56
CA GLN A 341 18.21 -12.70 -22.67
C GLN A 341 18.07 -12.21 -21.22
N SER A 342 17.71 -10.94 -21.00
CA SER A 342 17.56 -10.37 -19.64
C SER A 342 16.37 -10.96 -18.89
N VAL A 343 15.23 -11.13 -19.58
CA VAL A 343 14.02 -11.77 -19.02
C VAL A 343 14.22 -13.26 -18.82
N ALA A 344 14.86 -13.95 -19.77
CA ALA A 344 15.22 -15.36 -19.59
C ALA A 344 16.19 -15.55 -18.42
N ALA A 345 17.16 -14.65 -18.25
CA ALA A 345 18.08 -14.67 -17.11
C ALA A 345 17.37 -14.41 -15.78
N ALA A 346 16.39 -13.51 -15.73
CA ALA A 346 15.58 -13.26 -14.52
C ALA A 346 14.68 -14.46 -14.14
N ILE A 347 14.08 -15.11 -15.14
CA ILE A 347 13.31 -16.35 -14.94
C ILE A 347 14.24 -17.48 -14.48
N ASP A 348 15.40 -17.63 -15.09
CA ASP A 348 16.38 -18.65 -14.70
C ASP A 348 16.94 -18.38 -13.28
N ALA A 349 17.07 -17.12 -12.87
CA ALA A 349 17.50 -16.72 -11.52
C ALA A 349 16.47 -17.00 -10.41
N THR A 350 15.22 -17.30 -10.79
CA THR A 350 14.12 -17.58 -9.85
C THR A 350 13.60 -19.01 -9.95
N THR A 351 13.91 -19.73 -11.03
CA THR A 351 13.51 -21.12 -11.23
C THR A 351 14.42 -22.08 -10.45
N VAL A 352 13.86 -22.87 -9.53
CA VAL A 352 14.62 -23.86 -8.75
C VAL A 352 15.02 -25.07 -9.62
N VAL A 353 16.29 -25.47 -9.58
CA VAL A 353 16.82 -26.69 -10.22
C VAL A 353 17.07 -27.81 -9.23
N SER A 354 17.47 -27.50 -8.00
CA SER A 354 17.68 -28.53 -6.98
C SER A 354 17.51 -27.99 -5.57
N THR A 355 17.11 -28.90 -4.68
CA THR A 355 17.09 -28.70 -3.23
C THR A 355 17.88 -29.83 -2.60
N VAL A 356 18.85 -29.51 -1.76
CA VAL A 356 19.73 -30.47 -1.10
C VAL A 356 19.73 -30.20 0.40
N ASP A 357 19.27 -31.17 1.18
CA ASP A 357 19.46 -31.16 2.62
C ASP A 357 20.87 -31.66 2.97
N GLY A 358 21.47 -31.07 3.99
CA GLY A 358 22.83 -31.40 4.41
C GLY A 358 23.13 -30.93 5.82
N VAL A 359 24.40 -31.00 6.19
CA VAL A 359 24.92 -30.53 7.48
C VAL A 359 26.17 -29.71 7.21
N ASP A 360 26.31 -28.54 7.83
CA ASP A 360 27.50 -27.71 7.69
C ASP A 360 28.70 -28.26 8.49
N ASP A 361 29.87 -27.62 8.34
CA ASP A 361 31.11 -28.00 9.03
C ASP A 361 31.02 -27.91 10.57
N LYS A 362 29.95 -27.29 11.10
CA LYS A 362 29.66 -27.15 12.53
C LYS A 362 28.60 -28.12 13.02
N GLY A 363 28.15 -29.05 12.18
CA GLY A 363 27.11 -30.01 12.53
C GLY A 363 25.69 -29.43 12.47
N GLN A 364 25.48 -28.25 11.90
CA GLN A 364 24.17 -27.60 11.81
C GLN A 364 23.40 -28.06 10.57
N PRO A 365 22.09 -28.35 10.67
CA PRO A 365 21.27 -28.68 9.52
C PRO A 365 21.25 -27.54 8.49
N THR A 366 21.40 -27.90 7.22
CA THR A 366 21.33 -26.98 6.08
C THR A 366 20.35 -27.46 5.03
N LYS A 367 19.71 -26.52 4.34
CA LYS A 367 18.92 -26.75 3.14
C LYS A 367 19.41 -25.79 2.06
N THR A 368 19.97 -26.32 0.98
CA THR A 368 20.50 -25.53 -0.15
C THR A 368 19.54 -25.62 -1.32
N ILE A 369 19.04 -24.47 -1.79
CA ILE A 369 18.29 -24.36 -3.04
C ILE A 369 19.20 -23.76 -4.10
N THR A 370 19.34 -24.45 -5.24
CA THR A 370 20.07 -23.96 -6.40
C THR A 370 19.08 -23.62 -7.52
N MET A 371 19.19 -22.42 -8.06
CA MET A 371 18.38 -21.92 -9.18
C MET A 371 18.99 -22.34 -10.52
N LYS A 372 18.23 -22.14 -11.59
CA LYS A 372 18.61 -22.53 -12.95
C LYS A 372 19.74 -21.70 -13.53
N ASP A 373 19.88 -20.45 -13.10
CA ASP A 373 21.03 -19.61 -13.45
C ASP A 373 22.32 -19.99 -12.70
N GLY A 374 22.25 -20.94 -11.75
CA GLY A 374 23.37 -21.39 -10.91
C GLY A 374 23.50 -20.64 -9.58
N SER A 375 22.69 -19.60 -9.35
CA SER A 375 22.61 -18.93 -8.05
C SER A 375 22.04 -19.87 -6.99
N LYS A 376 22.30 -19.62 -5.71
CA LYS A 376 21.81 -20.49 -4.64
C LYS A 376 21.45 -19.75 -3.37
N THR A 377 20.52 -20.31 -2.61
CA THR A 377 20.20 -19.90 -1.24
C THR A 377 20.52 -21.05 -0.29
N VAL A 378 21.28 -20.79 0.76
CA VAL A 378 21.60 -21.76 1.80
C VAL A 378 20.88 -21.32 3.08
N ALA A 379 19.91 -22.10 3.51
CA ALA A 379 19.31 -21.96 4.83
C ALA A 379 20.10 -22.82 5.81
N THR A 380 20.50 -22.26 6.95
CA THR A 380 21.16 -22.97 8.05
C THR A 380 20.33 -22.78 9.30
N GLN A 381 19.89 -23.87 9.91
CA GLN A 381 19.25 -23.83 11.22
C GLN A 381 20.33 -23.80 12.29
N THR A 382 20.23 -22.87 13.22
CA THR A 382 21.17 -22.65 14.32
C THR A 382 20.41 -22.35 15.61
N THR A 383 21.13 -22.12 16.70
CA THR A 383 20.59 -21.56 17.93
C THR A 383 21.38 -20.30 18.29
N THR A 384 20.70 -19.18 18.54
CA THR A 384 21.34 -17.94 19.03
C THR A 384 20.56 -17.35 20.18
N THR A 385 21.24 -16.60 21.05
CA THR A 385 20.59 -15.70 22.01
C THR A 385 20.12 -14.44 21.30
N ASP A 386 19.01 -13.86 21.75
CA ASP A 386 18.50 -12.57 21.24
C ASP A 386 19.62 -11.50 21.34
N PRO A 387 20.07 -10.89 20.24
CA PRO A 387 21.14 -9.90 20.27
C PRO A 387 20.77 -8.63 21.05
N ASP A 388 19.47 -8.32 21.16
CA ASP A 388 18.97 -7.20 21.95
C ASP A 388 18.81 -7.58 23.44
N ASN A 389 18.81 -8.87 23.75
CA ASN A 389 18.76 -9.41 25.11
C ASN A 389 19.69 -10.64 25.27
N PRO A 390 21.01 -10.42 25.42
CA PRO A 390 22.01 -11.50 25.45
C PRO A 390 21.89 -12.44 26.66
N GLY A 391 21.03 -12.15 27.64
CA GLY A 391 20.71 -13.05 28.75
C GLY A 391 19.55 -14.01 28.49
N SER A 392 18.92 -13.95 27.31
CA SER A 392 17.81 -14.83 26.92
C SER A 392 18.26 -16.27 26.67
N ALA A 393 17.35 -17.23 26.86
CA ALA A 393 17.61 -18.62 26.48
C ALA A 393 17.82 -18.71 24.96
N ALA A 394 18.78 -19.52 24.51
CA ALA A 394 19.07 -19.71 23.09
C ALA A 394 17.80 -20.18 22.33
N GLN A 395 17.44 -19.45 21.27
CA GLN A 395 16.26 -19.71 20.46
C GLN A 395 16.66 -20.32 19.10
N PRO A 396 15.80 -21.16 18.49
CA PRO A 396 16.03 -21.66 17.15
C PRO A 396 16.01 -20.50 16.15
N THR A 397 17.08 -20.39 15.38
CA THR A 397 17.35 -19.29 14.47
C THR A 397 17.68 -19.83 13.09
N VAL A 398 17.10 -19.23 12.05
CA VAL A 398 17.39 -19.62 10.68
C VAL A 398 18.19 -18.52 10.00
N LYS A 399 19.34 -18.89 9.46
CA LYS A 399 20.19 -18.02 8.64
C LYS A 399 19.98 -18.34 7.16
N TYR A 400 19.72 -17.34 6.34
CA TYR A 400 19.59 -17.44 4.89
C TYR A 400 20.76 -16.72 4.22
N ASP A 401 21.66 -17.47 3.61
CA ASP A 401 22.73 -16.92 2.80
C ASP A 401 22.35 -17.01 1.31
N GLN A 402 22.29 -15.86 0.63
CA GLN A 402 22.00 -15.81 -0.80
C GLN A 402 23.28 -15.56 -1.60
N TYR A 403 23.52 -16.43 -2.57
CA TYR A 403 24.68 -16.37 -3.45
C TYR A 403 24.22 -16.06 -4.88
N ASP A 404 25.05 -15.33 -5.62
CA ASP A 404 24.90 -15.19 -7.07
C ASP A 404 25.34 -16.47 -7.80
N LYS A 405 25.16 -16.48 -9.12
CA LYS A 405 25.57 -17.60 -10.01
C LYS A 405 27.07 -17.91 -10.02
N ASN A 406 27.91 -16.99 -9.56
CA ASN A 406 29.36 -17.16 -9.46
C ASN A 406 29.78 -17.63 -8.06
N GLY A 407 28.82 -17.85 -7.14
CA GLY A 407 29.08 -18.23 -5.75
C GLY A 407 29.47 -17.05 -4.85
N LYS A 408 29.28 -15.80 -5.28
CA LYS A 408 29.49 -14.60 -4.44
C LYS A 408 28.29 -14.41 -3.51
N LEU A 409 28.54 -14.25 -2.21
CA LEU A 409 27.50 -13.94 -1.23
C LEU A 409 26.96 -12.52 -1.45
N LEU A 410 25.64 -12.39 -1.64
CA LEU A 410 24.92 -11.14 -1.86
C LEU A 410 24.23 -10.63 -0.61
N SER A 411 23.64 -11.54 0.17
CA SER A 411 22.96 -11.19 1.41
C SER A 411 22.96 -12.32 2.42
N THR A 412 22.84 -11.93 3.68
CA THR A 412 22.59 -12.84 4.80
C THR A 412 21.40 -12.31 5.59
N THR A 413 20.36 -13.12 5.74
CA THR A 413 19.19 -12.81 6.57
C THR A 413 19.11 -13.78 7.74
N VAL A 414 19.11 -13.26 8.97
CA VAL A 414 18.95 -14.05 10.18
C VAL A 414 17.55 -13.83 10.73
N SER A 415 16.78 -14.90 10.89
CA SER A 415 15.43 -14.90 11.45
C SER A 415 15.42 -15.59 12.81
N TYR A 416 14.97 -14.91 13.84
CA TYR A 416 14.89 -15.43 15.21
C TYR A 416 13.60 -14.97 15.90
N LYS A 417 13.20 -15.67 16.96
CA LYS A 417 12.08 -15.27 17.81
C LYS A 417 12.57 -14.30 18.88
N GLY A 418 11.95 -13.12 18.95
CA GLY A 418 12.17 -12.15 20.01
C GLY A 418 11.56 -12.61 21.34
N THR A 419 11.94 -11.94 22.42
CA THR A 419 11.48 -12.28 23.78
C THR A 419 9.97 -12.12 23.99
N SER A 420 9.26 -11.34 23.16
CA SER A 420 7.80 -11.23 23.16
C SER A 420 7.09 -12.18 22.18
N GLY A 421 7.82 -13.12 21.55
CA GLY A 421 7.26 -14.14 20.64
C GLY A 421 7.13 -13.70 19.17
N GLU A 422 7.45 -12.46 18.86
CA GLU A 422 7.55 -11.92 17.51
C GLU A 422 8.70 -12.55 16.71
N THR A 423 8.59 -12.54 15.38
CA THR A 423 9.68 -12.97 14.51
C THR A 423 10.49 -11.73 14.10
N ARG A 424 11.76 -11.67 14.48
CA ARG A 424 12.69 -10.61 14.05
C ARG A 424 13.56 -11.11 12.92
N GLN A 425 13.81 -10.25 11.93
CA GLN A 425 14.69 -10.52 10.81
C GLN A 425 15.76 -9.45 10.70
N LEU A 426 17.02 -9.87 10.60
CA LEU A 426 18.13 -8.97 10.35
C LEU A 426 18.77 -9.34 9.01
N THR A 427 18.69 -8.43 8.04
CA THR A 427 19.28 -8.62 6.71
C THR A 427 20.54 -7.77 6.56
N THR A 428 21.62 -8.40 6.15
CA THR A 428 22.87 -7.74 5.76
C THR A 428 23.04 -7.87 4.26
N LEU A 429 23.23 -6.74 3.57
CA LEU A 429 23.53 -6.69 2.14
C LEU A 429 25.02 -6.50 1.92
N TYR A 430 25.60 -7.24 0.96
CA TYR A 430 27.01 -7.18 0.60
C TYR A 430 27.16 -6.57 -0.81
N LYS A 431 27.67 -5.33 -0.90
CA LYS A 431 27.83 -4.64 -2.19
C LYS A 431 28.92 -5.25 -3.06
N ASP A 432 30.02 -5.75 -2.47
CA ASP A 432 31.14 -6.31 -3.23
C ASP A 432 31.73 -7.62 -2.66
N GLY A 433 30.86 -8.43 -2.06
CA GLY A 433 31.23 -9.69 -1.41
C GLY A 433 31.49 -9.49 0.07
N ALA A 434 31.82 -10.57 0.77
CA ALA A 434 32.00 -10.58 2.22
C ALA A 434 33.28 -9.81 2.64
N GLY A 435 33.27 -8.48 2.57
CA GLY A 435 34.43 -7.67 2.96
C GLY A 435 34.38 -6.16 2.71
N SER A 436 33.51 -5.64 1.84
CA SER A 436 33.49 -4.19 1.52
C SER A 436 32.05 -3.67 1.46
N ASP A 437 31.75 -2.74 2.38
CA ASP A 437 30.47 -2.08 2.64
C ASP A 437 29.27 -2.99 2.96
N GLN A 438 28.96 -3.09 4.26
CA GLN A 438 27.76 -3.74 4.79
C GLN A 438 26.69 -2.69 5.11
N THR A 439 25.51 -2.81 4.50
CA THR A 439 24.31 -2.12 5.01
C THR A 439 23.50 -3.13 5.83
N LYS A 440 23.30 -2.85 7.12
CA LYS A 440 22.43 -3.64 8.00
C LYS A 440 21.03 -3.02 8.00
N VAL A 441 20.03 -3.85 7.73
CA VAL A 441 18.61 -3.47 7.82
C VAL A 441 17.94 -4.40 8.82
N LEU A 442 17.43 -3.82 9.92
CA LEU A 442 16.67 -4.55 10.94
C LEU A 442 15.17 -4.48 10.57
N LYS A 443 14.51 -5.64 10.57
CA LYS A 443 13.08 -5.79 10.31
C LYS A 443 12.44 -6.50 11.50
N ILE A 444 11.38 -5.92 12.05
CA ILE A 444 10.62 -6.49 13.17
C ILE A 444 9.26 -6.91 12.61
N ALA A 445 8.95 -8.21 12.59
CA ALA A 445 7.61 -8.70 12.24
C ALA A 445 6.92 -9.13 13.54
N GLY A 446 6.24 -8.16 14.17
CA GLY A 446 5.35 -8.37 15.31
C GLY A 446 3.98 -8.85 14.87
N VAL A 447 3.42 -9.84 15.58
CA VAL A 447 2.04 -10.31 15.39
C VAL A 447 1.04 -9.47 16.21
N ASN A 448 1.48 -8.37 16.85
CA ASN A 448 0.66 -7.56 17.77
C ASN A 448 1.20 -6.12 17.99
N SER A 449 1.74 -5.46 16.97
CA SER A 449 2.16 -4.06 17.15
C SER A 449 1.86 -3.25 15.89
N ASP A 450 1.24 -2.09 16.09
CA ASP A 450 0.83 -1.08 15.12
C ASP A 450 1.99 -0.42 14.34
N ASP A 451 3.05 -1.17 14.00
CA ASP A 451 4.26 -0.69 13.34
C ASP A 451 4.30 -1.22 11.88
N PRO A 452 4.05 -0.39 10.86
CA PRO A 452 3.84 -0.80 9.46
C PRO A 452 5.14 -1.16 8.71
N GLY A 453 6.20 -1.52 9.42
CA GLY A 453 7.59 -1.59 8.91
C GLY A 453 7.96 -2.79 8.04
N THR A 454 7.05 -3.37 7.25
CA THR A 454 7.38 -4.53 6.41
C THR A 454 8.02 -4.09 5.08
N THR A 455 9.29 -3.67 5.09
CA THR A 455 10.03 -3.42 3.84
C THR A 455 10.41 -4.75 3.17
N ILE A 456 10.08 -4.92 1.89
CA ILE A 456 10.60 -6.01 1.04
C ILE A 456 11.94 -5.52 0.50
N ILE A 457 13.02 -6.20 0.86
CA ILE A 457 14.36 -5.89 0.33
C ILE A 457 14.55 -6.73 -0.93
N THR A 458 14.48 -6.06 -2.08
CA THR A 458 14.79 -6.65 -3.39
C THR A 458 16.29 -6.54 -3.64
N LEU A 459 16.95 -7.67 -3.90
CA LEU A 459 18.36 -7.73 -4.28
C LEU A 459 18.56 -7.15 -5.69
N PRO A 460 19.80 -6.78 -6.07
CA PRO A 460 20.11 -6.26 -7.41
C PRO A 460 19.73 -7.21 -8.56
N ASP A 461 19.54 -8.50 -8.27
CA ASP A 461 19.12 -9.54 -9.23
C ASP A 461 17.61 -9.83 -9.18
N GLY A 462 16.83 -9.01 -8.46
CA GLY A 462 15.36 -9.10 -8.38
C GLY A 462 14.83 -10.07 -7.33
N ARG A 463 15.69 -10.80 -6.60
CA ARG A 463 15.26 -11.76 -5.57
C ARG A 463 14.93 -11.07 -4.25
N SER A 464 13.99 -11.63 -3.48
CA SER A 464 13.70 -11.16 -2.11
C SER A 464 14.76 -11.68 -1.14
N ALA A 465 15.29 -10.80 -0.28
CA ALA A 465 16.27 -11.18 0.73
C ALA A 465 15.67 -11.94 1.94
N SER A 466 14.34 -12.11 2.02
CA SER A 466 13.65 -12.71 3.17
C SER A 466 12.98 -14.04 2.83
N GLY A 467 13.12 -15.04 3.70
CA GLY A 467 12.39 -16.33 3.65
C GLY A 467 11.58 -16.60 4.93
N PRO A 468 10.49 -17.39 4.86
CA PRO A 468 9.66 -17.71 6.03
C PRO A 468 10.35 -18.70 6.97
N TYR A 469 10.05 -18.62 8.28
CA TYR A 469 10.66 -19.46 9.33
C TYR A 469 10.38 -20.97 9.19
N GLU A 470 9.38 -21.35 8.38
CA GLU A 470 8.78 -22.69 8.33
C GLU A 470 9.51 -23.70 7.42
N TRP A 471 10.67 -23.32 6.87
CA TRP A 471 11.42 -24.10 5.87
C TRP A 471 11.93 -25.47 6.34
N PHE A 472 12.14 -25.65 7.64
CA PHE A 472 12.66 -26.89 8.22
C PHE A 472 11.57 -27.75 8.88
N SER A 473 10.33 -27.28 8.91
CA SER A 473 9.24 -27.90 9.67
C SER A 473 8.03 -28.29 8.82
N HIS A 474 8.02 -27.98 7.52
CA HIS A 474 6.89 -28.27 6.63
C HIS A 474 7.09 -29.56 5.83
N PRO A 475 6.26 -30.60 6.00
CA PRO A 475 6.47 -31.94 5.42
C PRO A 475 6.44 -31.99 3.88
N ASN A 476 5.93 -30.94 3.22
CA ASN A 476 5.82 -30.84 1.76
C ASN A 476 6.99 -30.11 1.07
N LEU A 477 7.94 -29.56 1.82
CA LEU A 477 9.13 -28.89 1.27
C LEU A 477 10.37 -29.81 1.21
N ASP A 478 10.22 -31.08 1.63
CA ASP A 478 11.29 -32.08 1.69
C ASP A 478 11.42 -32.94 0.41
N GLY A 479 10.57 -32.70 -0.59
CA GLY A 479 10.69 -33.32 -1.92
C GLY A 479 11.21 -32.33 -2.96
N VAL A 480 12.21 -32.75 -3.76
CA VAL A 480 12.72 -32.01 -4.93
C VAL A 480 11.54 -31.48 -5.75
N GLY A 481 11.32 -30.16 -5.67
CA GLY A 481 10.28 -29.45 -6.40
C GLY A 481 8.83 -29.89 -6.12
N GLY A 482 8.41 -30.12 -4.88
CA GLY A 482 7.08 -30.68 -4.53
C GLY A 482 5.85 -30.15 -5.30
N ALA A 483 5.81 -28.90 -5.74
CA ALA A 483 4.75 -28.39 -6.63
C ALA A 483 5.05 -28.59 -8.13
N ALA A 484 6.29 -28.34 -8.57
CA ALA A 484 6.68 -28.42 -9.97
C ALA A 484 6.89 -29.88 -10.47
N SER A 485 7.45 -30.76 -9.64
CA SER A 485 7.66 -32.18 -9.95
C SER A 485 6.36 -32.99 -9.84
N ALA A 486 5.40 -32.54 -9.03
CA ALA A 486 4.04 -33.07 -9.04
C ALA A 486 3.30 -32.67 -10.33
N ALA A 487 3.40 -31.41 -10.75
CA ALA A 487 2.82 -30.93 -12.02
C ALA A 487 3.43 -31.65 -13.25
N ASP A 488 4.75 -31.86 -13.27
CA ASP A 488 5.42 -32.59 -14.36
C ASP A 488 5.09 -34.10 -14.33
N LYS A 489 4.98 -34.74 -13.15
CA LYS A 489 4.51 -36.14 -13.04
C LYS A 489 3.02 -36.31 -13.39
N PHE A 490 2.18 -35.29 -13.17
CA PHE A 490 0.77 -35.29 -13.55
C PHE A 490 0.60 -35.08 -15.06
N ALA A 491 1.44 -34.25 -15.69
CA ALA A 491 1.52 -34.11 -17.14
C ALA A 491 2.01 -35.40 -17.84
N ASP A 492 2.91 -36.15 -17.20
CA ASP A 492 3.41 -37.45 -17.69
C ASP A 492 2.48 -38.65 -17.40
N LEU A 493 1.50 -38.49 -16.50
CA LEU A 493 0.44 -39.47 -16.23
C LEU A 493 -0.58 -39.47 -17.39
N LYS A 494 -0.16 -40.07 -18.52
CA LYS A 494 -0.91 -40.31 -19.77
C LYS A 494 -2.40 -39.91 -19.75
N LEU A 495 -2.66 -38.64 -20.04
CA LEU A 495 -3.99 -38.12 -20.45
C LEU A 495 -4.52 -38.78 -21.74
N SER A 496 -3.74 -39.63 -22.41
CA SER A 496 -4.11 -40.32 -23.65
C SER A 496 -5.21 -41.38 -23.51
N LYS A 497 -5.87 -41.51 -22.35
CA LYS A 497 -6.93 -42.50 -22.10
C LYS A 497 -8.28 -41.91 -21.69
N LEU A 498 -8.41 -40.59 -21.59
CA LEU A 498 -9.68 -39.95 -21.25
C LEU A 498 -10.25 -39.20 -22.48
N PRO A 499 -11.58 -39.24 -22.70
CA PRO A 499 -12.19 -38.61 -23.85
C PRO A 499 -12.02 -37.08 -23.78
N THR A 500 -11.55 -36.50 -24.87
CA THR A 500 -11.29 -35.07 -25.05
C THR A 500 -12.60 -34.28 -25.12
N THR A 501 -12.91 -33.52 -24.07
CA THR A 501 -13.95 -32.48 -24.05
C THR A 501 -13.37 -31.18 -23.51
N ASP A 502 -13.98 -30.03 -23.85
CA ASP A 502 -13.55 -28.64 -23.58
C ASP A 502 -13.10 -28.35 -22.13
N ILE A 503 -13.55 -29.18 -21.18
CA ILE A 503 -13.15 -29.19 -19.77
C ILE A 503 -11.63 -29.32 -19.58
N MET A 504 -10.90 -29.97 -20.50
CA MET A 504 -9.45 -30.16 -20.36
C MET A 504 -8.62 -28.92 -20.74
N SER A 505 -9.09 -28.05 -21.65
CA SER A 505 -8.31 -26.87 -22.07
C SER A 505 -8.25 -25.80 -20.96
N GLU A 506 -9.33 -25.65 -20.20
CA GLU A 506 -9.37 -24.77 -19.03
C GLU A 506 -8.58 -25.32 -17.85
N SER A 507 -8.57 -26.65 -17.65
CA SER A 507 -7.72 -27.29 -16.64
C SER A 507 -6.23 -27.16 -16.97
N GLU A 508 -5.85 -27.23 -18.25
CA GLU A 508 -4.49 -26.96 -18.70
C GLU A 508 -4.08 -25.50 -18.50
N LYS A 509 -5.00 -24.55 -18.72
CA LYS A 509 -4.77 -23.12 -18.50
C LYS A 509 -4.53 -22.84 -17.01
N GLY A 510 -5.42 -23.34 -16.14
CA GLY A 510 -5.24 -23.23 -14.68
C GLY A 510 -3.96 -23.90 -14.16
N LEU A 511 -3.56 -25.05 -14.73
CA LEU A 511 -2.31 -25.72 -14.38
C LEU A 511 -1.06 -24.97 -14.88
N ARG A 512 -1.12 -24.29 -16.03
CA ARG A 512 -0.05 -23.42 -16.52
C ARG A 512 0.06 -22.15 -15.66
N ASP A 513 -1.05 -21.61 -15.19
CA ASP A 513 -1.10 -20.44 -14.32
C ASP A 513 -0.60 -20.77 -12.90
N ILE A 514 -0.93 -21.97 -12.39
CA ILE A 514 -0.33 -22.52 -11.16
C ILE A 514 1.17 -22.77 -11.34
N LYS A 515 1.60 -23.31 -12.49
CA LYS A 515 3.02 -23.51 -12.80
C LYS A 515 3.76 -22.17 -12.81
N ALA A 516 3.20 -21.14 -13.45
CA ALA A 516 3.74 -19.79 -13.45
C ALA A 516 3.81 -19.20 -12.02
N GLY A 517 2.74 -19.29 -11.23
CA GLY A 517 2.68 -18.79 -9.85
C GLY A 517 3.58 -19.55 -8.86
N SER A 518 3.84 -20.84 -9.09
CA SER A 518 4.71 -21.68 -8.24
C SER A 518 6.22 -21.44 -8.45
N SER A 519 6.61 -20.68 -9.48
CA SER A 519 8.01 -20.37 -9.84
C SER A 519 8.67 -19.31 -8.96
N PHE A 520 7.93 -18.69 -8.04
CA PHE A 520 8.38 -17.51 -7.30
C PHE A 520 8.65 -17.84 -5.83
N ILE A 521 9.83 -17.46 -5.33
CA ILE A 521 10.16 -17.60 -3.90
C ILE A 521 9.56 -16.41 -3.15
N GLY A 522 8.47 -16.66 -2.42
CA GLY A 522 7.72 -15.67 -1.62
C GLY A 522 6.42 -16.25 -1.06
N PRO A 523 5.51 -15.42 -0.50
CA PRO A 523 4.21 -15.85 0.05
C PRO A 523 3.38 -16.71 -0.92
N GLY A 524 3.55 -16.52 -2.23
CA GLY A 524 2.92 -17.35 -3.27
C GLY A 524 3.34 -18.82 -3.27
N ALA A 525 4.56 -19.15 -2.84
CA ALA A 525 5.00 -20.54 -2.69
C ALA A 525 4.26 -21.25 -1.54
N THR A 526 3.92 -20.51 -0.48
CA THR A 526 3.19 -21.04 0.67
C THR A 526 1.70 -21.25 0.37
N VAL A 527 1.10 -20.33 -0.40
CA VAL A 527 -0.27 -20.49 -0.92
C VAL A 527 -0.35 -21.71 -1.86
N ALA A 528 0.63 -21.90 -2.74
CA ALA A 528 0.70 -23.07 -3.61
C ALA A 528 0.87 -24.38 -2.82
N ALA A 529 1.65 -24.38 -1.74
CA ALA A 529 1.81 -25.54 -0.86
C ALA A 529 0.52 -25.90 -0.08
N GLY A 530 -0.19 -24.91 0.46
CA GLY A 530 -1.46 -25.12 1.16
C GLY A 530 -2.57 -25.64 0.23
N VAL A 531 -2.60 -25.15 -1.01
CA VAL A 531 -3.51 -25.64 -2.06
C VAL A 531 -3.17 -27.08 -2.48
N LEU A 532 -1.88 -27.45 -2.48
CA LEU A 532 -1.43 -28.83 -2.76
C LEU A 532 -1.74 -29.82 -1.63
N ASP A 533 -1.69 -29.38 -0.36
CA ASP A 533 -2.03 -30.20 0.82
C ASP A 533 -3.51 -30.64 0.82
N VAL A 534 -4.40 -29.74 0.41
CA VAL A 534 -5.83 -30.02 0.24
C VAL A 534 -6.06 -31.01 -0.90
N MET A 535 -5.33 -30.87 -2.01
CA MET A 535 -5.50 -31.73 -3.18
C MET A 535 -4.84 -33.11 -3.04
N SER A 536 -3.80 -33.23 -2.21
CA SER A 536 -3.10 -34.50 -1.96
C SER A 536 -3.67 -35.32 -0.79
N GLY A 537 -4.63 -34.76 -0.04
CA GLY A 537 -5.31 -35.45 1.06
C GLY A 537 -4.49 -35.55 2.36
N ASN A 538 -3.40 -34.79 2.46
CA ASN A 538 -2.46 -34.84 3.59
C ASN A 538 -2.89 -33.98 4.80
N ALA A 539 -3.89 -33.12 4.64
CA ALA A 539 -4.50 -32.35 5.71
C ALA A 539 -6.03 -32.40 5.62
N SER A 540 -6.71 -32.35 6.77
CA SER A 540 -8.16 -32.11 6.74
C SER A 540 -8.42 -30.71 6.14
N PRO A 541 -9.48 -30.50 5.34
CA PRO A 541 -9.80 -29.20 4.75
C PRO A 541 -9.85 -28.06 5.79
N LEU A 542 -10.22 -28.40 7.03
CA LEU A 542 -10.28 -27.48 8.17
C LEU A 542 -8.90 -27.08 8.71
N GLN A 543 -7.92 -27.99 8.73
CA GLN A 543 -6.53 -27.69 9.14
C GLN A 543 -5.78 -26.88 8.09
N ALA A 544 -6.00 -27.18 6.80
CA ALA A 544 -5.40 -26.43 5.69
C ALA A 544 -6.02 -25.03 5.54
N ALA A 545 -7.33 -24.88 5.76
CA ALA A 545 -7.97 -23.58 5.84
C ALA A 545 -7.48 -22.79 7.06
N GLY A 546 -7.30 -23.44 8.22
CA GLY A 546 -6.77 -22.82 9.43
C GLY A 546 -5.33 -22.32 9.29
N SER A 547 -4.43 -23.07 8.65
CA SER A 547 -3.04 -22.64 8.42
C SER A 547 -2.96 -21.54 7.36
N THR A 548 -3.73 -21.65 6.28
CA THR A 548 -3.81 -20.64 5.22
C THR A 548 -4.40 -19.32 5.74
N VAL A 549 -5.46 -19.38 6.54
CA VAL A 549 -6.09 -18.20 7.18
C VAL A 549 -5.23 -17.62 8.29
N ALA A 550 -4.50 -18.44 9.07
CA ALA A 550 -3.57 -17.93 10.09
C ALA A 550 -2.35 -17.21 9.48
N GLN A 551 -1.92 -17.60 8.28
CA GLN A 551 -0.83 -16.93 7.56
C GLN A 551 -1.29 -15.73 6.74
N ILE A 552 -2.51 -15.77 6.17
CA ILE A 552 -3.16 -14.59 5.57
C ILE A 552 -3.54 -13.56 6.64
N GLY A 553 -3.97 -14.02 7.82
CA GLY A 553 -4.28 -13.20 8.99
C GLY A 553 -3.06 -12.65 9.74
N ALA A 554 -1.84 -12.99 9.30
CA ALA A 554 -0.62 -12.31 9.71
C ALA A 554 -0.35 -11.02 8.88
N GLY A 555 -1.27 -10.68 7.96
CA GLY A 555 -1.43 -9.34 7.39
C GLY A 555 -2.85 -8.82 7.65
N ASP A 556 -3.03 -7.49 7.64
CA ASP A 556 -4.17 -6.71 8.16
C ASP A 556 -5.58 -7.07 7.66
N ILE A 557 -5.74 -8.06 6.78
CA ILE A 557 -7.04 -8.42 6.19
C ILE A 557 -7.89 -9.30 7.13
N GLY A 558 -7.27 -9.98 8.10
CA GLY A 558 -7.96 -10.96 8.94
C GLY A 558 -8.78 -10.39 10.12
N ALA A 559 -8.43 -9.21 10.63
CA ALA A 559 -9.00 -8.70 11.88
C ALA A 559 -10.35 -7.99 11.71
N ASP A 560 -10.58 -7.29 10.60
CA ASP A 560 -11.77 -6.43 10.43
C ASP A 560 -13.03 -7.15 9.91
N VAL A 561 -12.87 -8.33 9.29
CA VAL A 561 -14.02 -9.09 8.76
C VAL A 561 -14.73 -9.91 9.86
N GLY A 562 -14.03 -10.22 10.96
CA GLY A 562 -14.60 -10.98 12.09
C GLY A 562 -15.45 -10.15 13.05
N GLY A 563 -15.20 -8.83 13.15
CA GLY A 563 -15.84 -7.96 14.14
C GLY A 563 -17.21 -7.41 13.75
N THR A 564 -17.49 -7.30 12.45
CA THR A 564 -18.56 -6.40 11.97
C THR A 564 -19.86 -7.12 11.56
N LEU A 565 -19.88 -8.47 11.54
CA LEU A 565 -21.08 -9.26 11.22
C LEU A 565 -21.84 -9.81 12.45
N GLY A 566 -21.31 -9.60 13.66
CA GLY A 566 -21.92 -10.10 14.91
C GLY A 566 -23.02 -9.22 15.52
N ALA A 567 -23.32 -8.05 14.96
CA ALA A 567 -24.15 -7.04 15.63
C ALA A 567 -25.56 -6.81 15.05
N LEU A 568 -26.04 -7.62 14.10
CA LEU A 568 -27.27 -7.30 13.35
C LEU A 568 -28.33 -8.41 13.25
N VAL A 569 -28.52 -9.30 14.24
CA VAL A 569 -29.82 -9.98 14.45
C VAL A 569 -30.01 -10.38 15.93
N PRO A 570 -31.01 -9.83 16.65
CA PRO A 570 -31.40 -10.36 17.96
C PRO A 570 -32.30 -11.60 17.81
N GLY A 571 -31.88 -12.74 18.35
CA GLY A 571 -32.82 -13.78 18.83
C GLY A 571 -32.97 -15.10 18.07
N ALA A 572 -31.96 -15.62 17.37
CA ALA A 572 -32.00 -17.01 16.87
C ALA A 572 -30.90 -17.88 17.52
N GLU A 573 -31.29 -19.03 18.07
CA GLU A 573 -30.39 -20.03 18.66
C GLU A 573 -29.57 -20.82 17.61
N PRO A 574 -28.40 -21.38 17.99
CA PRO A 574 -27.35 -21.74 17.04
C PRO A 574 -27.60 -23.10 16.38
N ILE A 575 -27.86 -23.09 15.08
CA ILE A 575 -27.62 -24.24 14.20
C ILE A 575 -26.33 -23.94 13.41
N THR A 576 -25.31 -24.73 13.70
CA THR A 576 -23.95 -24.68 13.12
C THR A 576 -23.94 -24.94 11.62
N ILE A 577 -23.68 -23.90 10.82
CA ILE A 577 -23.13 -24.03 9.45
C ILE A 577 -22.09 -22.89 9.22
N PRO A 578 -20.77 -23.15 9.34
CA PRO A 578 -19.74 -22.13 9.10
C PRO A 578 -18.98 -22.31 7.75
N ALA A 579 -19.54 -23.01 6.76
CA ALA A 579 -18.84 -23.27 5.50
C ALA A 579 -18.88 -22.10 4.48
N GLY A 580 -19.74 -21.09 4.68
CA GLY A 580 -19.97 -20.04 3.67
C GLY A 580 -18.95 -18.89 3.66
N ALA A 581 -18.25 -18.62 4.77
CA ALA A 581 -17.46 -17.40 4.92
C ALA A 581 -15.97 -17.53 4.52
N ALA A 582 -15.44 -18.76 4.41
CA ALA A 582 -14.01 -18.98 4.18
C ALA A 582 -13.60 -19.11 2.69
N LEU A 583 -14.55 -19.30 1.78
CA LEU A 583 -14.27 -19.57 0.35
C LEU A 583 -14.33 -18.33 -0.55
N GLY A 584 -14.72 -17.17 -0.01
CA GLY A 584 -14.76 -15.90 -0.75
C GLY A 584 -13.40 -15.21 -0.91
N ALA A 585 -12.35 -15.66 -0.22
CA ALA A 585 -11.07 -14.95 -0.13
C ALA A 585 -9.91 -15.56 -0.94
N ILE A 586 -10.13 -16.62 -1.73
CA ILE A 586 -9.10 -17.20 -2.60
C ILE A 586 -9.53 -17.03 -4.06
N ALA A 587 -8.86 -16.13 -4.77
CA ALA A 587 -9.05 -15.78 -6.18
C ALA A 587 -10.45 -15.27 -6.53
N GLY A 588 -10.52 -14.07 -7.13
CA GLY A 588 -11.75 -13.30 -7.31
C GLY A 588 -12.94 -14.12 -7.82
N GLY A 589 -14.06 -14.00 -7.10
CA GLY A 589 -15.45 -14.02 -7.57
C GLY A 589 -16.01 -15.26 -8.29
N GLU A 590 -15.29 -15.85 -9.24
CA GLU A 590 -15.85 -16.81 -10.19
C GLU A 590 -15.46 -18.27 -9.90
N ILE A 591 -14.25 -18.53 -9.40
CA ILE A 591 -13.79 -19.90 -9.06
C ILE A 591 -14.50 -20.41 -7.79
N GLY A 592 -14.67 -19.54 -6.79
CA GLY A 592 -15.41 -19.85 -5.57
C GLY A 592 -16.91 -20.10 -5.82
N GLY A 593 -17.52 -19.32 -6.72
CA GLY A 593 -18.91 -19.52 -7.15
C GLY A 593 -19.12 -20.84 -7.91
N TRP A 594 -18.16 -21.22 -8.76
CA TRP A 594 -18.18 -22.46 -9.52
C TRP A 594 -18.05 -23.72 -8.65
N LEU A 595 -17.17 -23.70 -7.64
CA LEU A 595 -17.01 -24.82 -6.69
C LEU A 595 -18.23 -25.00 -5.79
N PHE A 596 -18.87 -23.91 -5.38
CA PHE A 596 -20.09 -23.94 -4.55
C PHE A 596 -21.31 -24.48 -5.33
N ASP A 597 -21.52 -24.06 -6.58
CA ASP A 597 -22.63 -24.53 -7.42
C ASP A 597 -22.50 -26.03 -7.78
N LYS A 598 -21.26 -26.54 -7.91
CA LYS A 598 -20.98 -27.97 -8.13
C LYS A 598 -21.17 -28.83 -6.88
N ALA A 599 -20.76 -28.35 -5.72
CA ALA A 599 -20.91 -29.08 -4.45
C ALA A 599 -22.39 -29.22 -4.04
N TRP A 600 -23.21 -28.20 -4.33
CA TRP A 600 -24.65 -28.24 -4.08
C TRP A 600 -25.39 -29.25 -5.00
N LYS A 601 -24.92 -29.44 -6.24
CA LYS A 601 -25.52 -30.36 -7.22
C LYS A 601 -25.09 -31.83 -7.09
N LEU A 602 -24.17 -32.13 -6.18
CA LEU A 602 -23.71 -33.50 -5.89
C LEU A 602 -24.23 -34.03 -4.53
N GLY A 603 -25.06 -33.23 -3.85
CA GLY A 603 -25.68 -33.58 -2.57
C GLY A 603 -27.14 -34.06 -2.66
N ASP A 604 -27.69 -34.22 -3.87
CA ASP A 604 -28.98 -34.88 -4.15
C ASP A 604 -28.78 -36.17 -4.96
#